data_AF-O66814-F1
#
_entry.id   AF-O66814-F1
#
_cell.length_a   1.000
_cell.length_b   1.000
_cell.length_c   1.000
_cell.angle_alpha   90.00
_cell.angle_beta   90.00
_cell.angle_gamma   90.00
#
_symmetry.space_group_name_H-M   'P 1'
#
loop_
_entity.id
_entity.type
_entity.pdbx_description
1 polymer ?
#
loop_
_entity_poly.entity_id
_entity_poly.type
_entity_poly.pdbx_seq_one_letter_code
_entity_poly.pdbx_strand_id
1 'polypeptide(L)'
;MKRFLLLIILFGISFSFVSDYLLRAESLFSQLKDANAKEETPYLYGKVKGYYEAIKLYAVEYKEDRIKTLFTLMSKNTKKAVRGAYTEREPLTELITFEPRVYFEEYCDGIMDECFYEKHYEKEKFIELVDYFSLKRRVEFLRNHEGKYCAPFDFGMAEALFNAVSLELMQEKPDEKVLIALREKLEPILVMAEEKLRYAMKKELPCYRNRLSEHIGYWKP
;
A
#
# COMPACT_ATOMS: atom_id res chain seq x y z
N MET A 1 1.28 37.24 25.32
CA MET A 1 2.53 37.00 24.55
C MET A 1 3.15 35.62 24.76
N LYS A 2 3.37 35.11 25.99
CA LYS A 2 4.05 33.80 26.19
C LYS A 2 3.40 32.59 25.48
N ARG A 3 2.06 32.52 25.41
CA ARG A 3 1.36 31.45 24.65
C ARG A 3 1.59 31.49 23.14
N PHE A 4 1.76 32.69 22.57
CA PHE A 4 1.96 32.86 21.13
C PHE A 4 3.38 32.43 20.71
N LEU A 5 4.39 32.76 21.53
CA LEU A 5 5.77 32.34 21.29
C LEU A 5 5.91 30.81 21.34
N LEU A 6 5.23 30.17 22.30
CA LEU A 6 5.21 28.71 22.43
C LEU A 6 4.57 28.02 21.21
N LEU A 7 3.48 28.58 20.68
CA LEU A 7 2.83 28.08 19.45
C LEU A 7 3.76 28.20 18.24
N ILE A 8 4.47 29.32 18.08
CA ILE A 8 5.42 29.52 16.97
C ILE A 8 6.59 28.53 17.06
N ILE A 9 7.14 28.32 18.26
CA ILE A 9 8.25 27.38 18.46
C ILE A 9 7.80 25.94 18.16
N LEU A 10 6.62 25.53 18.64
CA LEU A 10 6.09 24.18 18.37
C LEU A 10 5.82 23.95 16.88
N PHE A 11 5.29 24.96 16.16
CA PHE A 11 5.09 24.89 14.71
C PHE A 11 6.41 24.79 13.94
N GLY A 12 7.45 25.50 14.38
CA GLY A 12 8.77 25.43 13.77
C GLY A 12 9.45 24.07 13.95
N ILE A 13 9.27 23.45 15.12
CA ILE A 13 9.85 22.13 15.41
C ILE A 13 9.18 21.03 14.56
N SER A 14 7.84 20.97 14.54
CA SER A 14 7.13 19.94 13.76
C SER A 14 7.39 20.05 12.26
N PHE A 15 7.46 21.28 11.72
CA PHE A 15 7.80 21.50 10.32
C PHE A 15 9.22 21.00 9.98
N SER A 16 10.18 21.20 10.88
CA SER A 16 11.56 20.74 10.70
C SER A 16 11.66 19.22 10.62
N PHE A 17 10.88 18.48 11.42
CA PHE A 17 10.85 17.02 11.39
C PHE A 17 10.25 16.45 10.10
N VAL A 18 9.10 16.97 9.67
CA VAL A 18 8.45 16.53 8.41
C VAL A 18 9.38 16.77 7.21
N SER A 19 10.06 17.91 7.19
CA SER A 19 11.03 18.23 6.13
C SER A 19 12.21 17.26 6.09
N ASP A 20 12.78 16.88 7.24
CA ASP A 20 13.89 15.92 7.31
C ASP A 20 13.49 14.54 6.75
N TYR A 21 12.30 14.04 7.05
CA TYR A 21 11.83 12.77 6.47
C TYR A 21 11.63 12.85 4.95
N LEU A 22 11.14 13.96 4.41
CA LEU A 22 11.01 14.14 2.96
C LEU A 22 12.38 14.18 2.27
N LEU A 23 13.34 14.93 2.82
CA LEU A 23 14.71 14.99 2.30
C LEU A 23 15.40 13.62 2.35
N ARG A 24 15.24 12.88 3.46
CA ARG A 24 15.76 11.52 3.57
C ARG A 24 15.09 10.58 2.58
N ALA A 25 13.78 10.71 2.37
CA ALA A 25 13.06 9.89 1.39
C ALA A 25 13.55 10.17 -0.03
N GLU A 26 13.87 11.41 -0.36
CA GLU A 26 14.51 11.78 -1.63
C GLU A 26 15.89 11.15 -1.78
N SER A 27 16.70 11.14 -0.71
CA SER A 27 18.02 10.48 -0.74
C SER A 27 17.95 8.97 -1.05
N LEU A 28 16.85 8.31 -0.69
CA LEU A 28 16.64 6.90 -1.02
C LEU A 28 16.42 6.69 -2.53
N PHE A 29 15.85 7.66 -3.24
CA PHE A 29 15.75 7.59 -4.71
C PHE A 29 17.11 7.74 -5.39
N SER A 30 18.02 8.52 -4.83
CA SER A 30 19.41 8.59 -5.34
C SER A 30 20.07 7.21 -5.27
N GLN A 31 19.95 6.50 -4.14
CA GLN A 31 20.47 5.13 -4.00
C GLN A 31 19.84 4.15 -4.99
N LEU A 32 18.53 4.25 -5.22
CA LEU A 32 17.84 3.43 -6.22
C LEU A 32 18.33 3.72 -7.64
N LYS A 33 18.57 4.99 -7.95
CA LYS A 33 19.09 5.41 -9.25
C LYS A 33 20.51 4.89 -9.48
N ASP A 34 21.37 5.02 -8.48
CA ASP A 34 22.78 4.56 -8.55
C ASP A 34 22.87 3.03 -8.75
N ALA A 35 21.87 2.28 -8.26
CA ALA A 35 21.77 0.84 -8.44
C ALA A 35 20.98 0.41 -9.69
N ASN A 36 20.56 1.33 -10.57
CA ASN A 36 19.69 1.04 -11.73
C ASN A 36 18.39 0.29 -11.34
N ALA A 37 17.88 0.54 -10.13
CA ALA A 37 16.83 -0.29 -9.53
C ALA A 37 15.48 -0.19 -10.25
N LYS A 38 15.25 0.86 -11.04
CA LYS A 38 14.01 1.02 -11.82
C LYS A 38 13.92 -0.03 -12.93
N GLU A 39 15.04 -0.45 -13.48
CA GLU A 39 15.16 -1.42 -14.55
C GLU A 39 15.37 -2.83 -13.98
N GLU A 40 16.23 -2.96 -12.97
CA GLU A 40 16.59 -4.27 -12.39
C GLU A 40 15.58 -4.79 -11.35
N THR A 41 14.91 -3.88 -10.63
CA THR A 41 13.92 -4.21 -9.60
C THR A 41 12.68 -3.30 -9.69
N PRO A 42 11.97 -3.33 -10.84
CA PRO A 42 10.91 -2.38 -11.12
C PRO A 42 9.74 -2.44 -10.13
N TYR A 43 9.45 -3.60 -9.53
CA TYR A 43 8.39 -3.74 -8.53
C TYR A 43 8.76 -3.09 -7.21
N LEU A 44 9.98 -3.30 -6.69
CA LEU A 44 10.44 -2.67 -5.47
C LEU A 44 10.65 -1.17 -5.67
N TYR A 45 11.11 -0.75 -6.85
CA TYR A 45 11.18 0.67 -7.21
C TYR A 45 9.78 1.30 -7.19
N GLY A 46 8.78 0.65 -7.81
CA GLY A 46 7.38 1.07 -7.74
C GLY A 46 6.86 1.14 -6.31
N LYS A 47 7.19 0.16 -5.47
CA LYS A 47 6.79 0.11 -4.06
C LYS A 47 7.40 1.25 -3.24
N VAL A 48 8.69 1.55 -3.43
CA VAL A 48 9.34 2.72 -2.82
C VAL A 48 8.67 4.01 -3.28
N LYS A 49 8.31 4.12 -4.57
CA LYS A 49 7.59 5.27 -5.11
C LYS A 49 6.21 5.45 -4.49
N GLY A 50 5.44 4.37 -4.34
CA GLY A 50 4.13 4.41 -3.67
C GLY A 50 4.22 4.85 -2.21
N TYR A 51 5.22 4.36 -1.47
CA TYR A 51 5.46 4.81 -0.09
C TYR A 51 5.82 6.29 -0.01
N TYR A 52 6.63 6.80 -0.93
CA TYR A 52 6.95 8.22 -0.98
C TYR A 52 5.71 9.09 -1.28
N GLU A 53 4.82 8.66 -2.17
CA GLU A 53 3.56 9.37 -2.41
C GLU A 53 2.67 9.41 -1.16
N ALA A 54 2.59 8.31 -0.40
CA ALA A 54 1.86 8.28 0.86
C ALA A 54 2.53 9.15 1.94
N ILE A 55 3.86 9.17 2.03
CA ILE A 55 4.60 10.06 2.94
C ILE A 55 4.27 11.53 2.65
N LYS A 56 4.23 11.93 1.38
CA LYS A 56 3.85 13.30 1.00
C LYS A 56 2.42 13.65 1.44
N LEU A 57 1.48 12.72 1.31
CA LEU A 57 0.11 12.93 1.82
C LEU A 57 0.11 13.14 3.34
N TYR A 58 0.82 12.31 4.10
CA TYR A 58 0.91 12.46 5.54
C TYR A 58 1.67 13.72 5.99
N ALA A 59 2.62 14.19 5.18
CA ALA A 59 3.35 15.43 5.42
C ALA A 59 2.43 16.66 5.35
N VAL A 60 1.50 16.69 4.38
CA VAL A 60 0.49 17.76 4.28
C VAL A 60 -0.40 17.83 5.52
N GLU A 61 -0.73 16.67 6.10
CA GLU A 61 -1.57 16.54 7.29
C GLU A 61 -0.77 16.52 8.61
N TYR A 62 0.55 16.77 8.57
CA TYR A 62 1.47 16.78 9.71
C TYR A 62 1.39 15.52 10.60
N LYS A 63 1.21 14.34 10.01
CA LYS A 63 1.04 13.07 10.74
C LYS A 63 2.39 12.36 10.95
N GLU A 64 3.21 12.87 11.88
CA GLU A 64 4.60 12.42 12.09
C GLU A 64 4.77 10.90 12.29
N ASP A 65 3.97 10.27 13.16
CA ASP A 65 4.07 8.83 13.43
C ASP A 65 3.80 7.97 12.19
N ARG A 66 2.87 8.44 11.35
CA ARG A 66 2.51 7.78 10.09
C ARG A 66 3.63 7.91 9.06
N ILE A 67 4.23 9.11 8.97
CA ILE A 67 5.42 9.38 8.14
C ILE A 67 6.56 8.46 8.53
N LYS A 68 6.87 8.35 9.83
CA LYS A 68 7.95 7.50 10.34
C LYS A 68 7.75 6.03 10.02
N THR A 69 6.52 5.53 10.15
CA THR A 69 6.15 4.15 9.83
C THR A 69 6.37 3.85 8.35
N LEU A 70 5.84 4.70 7.46
CA LEU A 70 6.03 4.54 6.03
C LEU A 70 7.48 4.71 5.59
N PHE A 71 8.21 5.67 6.16
CA PHE A 71 9.63 5.87 5.87
C PHE A 71 10.44 4.62 6.22
N THR A 72 10.11 3.95 7.33
CA THR A 72 10.75 2.69 7.71
C THR A 72 10.49 1.59 6.68
N LEU A 73 9.25 1.47 6.18
CA LEU A 73 8.90 0.53 5.12
C LEU A 73 9.62 0.87 3.81
N MET A 74 9.64 2.15 3.45
CA MET A 74 10.35 2.67 2.27
C MET A 74 11.83 2.32 2.33
N SER A 75 12.53 2.64 3.43
CA SER A 75 13.95 2.34 3.63
C SER A 75 14.26 0.84 3.55
N LYS A 76 13.42 -0.02 4.15
CA LYS A 76 13.56 -1.48 4.04
C LYS A 76 13.43 -1.96 2.59
N ASN A 77 12.48 -1.41 1.84
CA ASN A 77 12.27 -1.77 0.43
C ASN A 77 13.40 -1.23 -0.46
N THR A 78 13.93 -0.03 -0.20
CA THR A 78 15.11 0.50 -0.90
C THR A 78 16.30 -0.44 -0.75
N LYS A 79 16.60 -0.91 0.48
CA LYS A 79 17.70 -1.87 0.71
C LYS A 79 17.50 -3.18 -0.05
N LYS A 80 16.26 -3.68 -0.12
CA LYS A 80 15.92 -4.88 -0.89
C LYS A 80 16.06 -4.66 -2.39
N ALA A 81 15.64 -3.50 -2.89
CA ALA A 81 15.74 -3.13 -4.31
C ALA A 81 17.20 -3.04 -4.75
N VAL A 82 18.02 -2.28 -4.02
CA VAL A 82 19.46 -2.14 -4.29
C VAL A 82 20.14 -3.50 -4.26
N ARG A 83 19.90 -4.31 -3.23
CA ARG A 83 20.44 -5.68 -3.17
C ARG A 83 19.95 -6.55 -4.32
N GLY A 84 18.68 -6.42 -4.69
CA GLY A 84 18.06 -7.17 -5.77
C GLY A 84 18.66 -6.84 -7.12
N ALA A 85 18.98 -5.57 -7.36
CA ALA A 85 19.65 -5.12 -8.58
C ALA A 85 21.03 -5.77 -8.76
N TYR A 86 21.79 -5.93 -7.68
CA TYR A 86 23.10 -6.62 -7.74
C TYR A 86 23.02 -8.15 -7.77
N THR A 87 21.87 -8.73 -7.46
CA THR A 87 21.73 -10.19 -7.34
C THR A 87 20.73 -10.78 -8.33
N GLU A 88 20.16 -9.96 -9.22
CA GLU A 88 19.11 -10.31 -10.17
C GLU A 88 17.91 -10.99 -9.50
N ARG A 89 17.64 -10.62 -8.23
CA ARG A 89 16.60 -11.22 -7.40
C ARG A 89 15.74 -10.15 -6.77
N GLU A 90 14.49 -10.13 -7.18
CA GLU A 90 13.51 -9.22 -6.63
C GLU A 90 12.48 -9.99 -5.81
N PRO A 91 12.56 -10.02 -4.47
CA PRO A 91 11.58 -10.72 -3.65
C PRO A 91 10.25 -9.94 -3.60
N LEU A 92 9.13 -10.67 -3.56
CA LEU A 92 7.89 -10.12 -3.05
C LEU A 92 8.09 -9.71 -1.59
N THR A 93 7.46 -8.61 -1.21
CA THR A 93 7.52 -8.12 0.17
C THR A 93 6.16 -8.24 0.85
N GLU A 94 6.14 -7.98 2.14
CA GLU A 94 4.95 -8.11 2.97
C GLU A 94 3.79 -7.23 2.45
N LEU A 95 2.61 -7.83 2.43
CA LEU A 95 1.33 -7.15 2.27
C LEU A 95 0.80 -6.89 3.68
N ILE A 96 0.60 -5.62 4.01
CA ILE A 96 0.00 -5.22 5.28
C ILE A 96 -1.51 -5.22 5.08
N THR A 97 -2.21 -6.09 5.80
CA THR A 97 -3.67 -6.16 5.76
C THR A 97 -4.25 -5.74 7.10
N PHE A 98 -5.24 -4.85 7.05
CA PHE A 98 -6.15 -4.61 8.16
C PHE A 98 -7.18 -5.75 8.22
N GLU A 99 -7.30 -6.39 9.39
CA GLU A 99 -8.29 -7.42 9.66
C GLU A 99 -9.33 -6.86 10.65
N PRO A 100 -10.49 -6.38 10.17
CA PRO A 100 -11.49 -5.79 11.04
C PRO A 100 -12.10 -6.84 11.97
N ARG A 101 -12.37 -6.45 13.22
CA ARG A 101 -13.15 -7.29 14.13
C ARG A 101 -14.58 -7.38 13.61
N VAL A 102 -15.14 -8.58 13.63
CA VAL A 102 -16.52 -8.85 13.27
C VAL A 102 -17.36 -8.92 14.54
N TYR A 103 -18.51 -8.27 14.53
CA TYR A 103 -19.54 -8.46 15.55
C TYR A 103 -20.90 -8.62 14.88
N PHE A 104 -21.86 -9.18 15.62
CA PHE A 104 -23.21 -9.41 15.12
C PHE A 104 -24.17 -8.59 15.96
N GLU A 105 -25.04 -7.83 15.30
CA GLU A 105 -26.12 -7.09 15.93
C GLU A 105 -27.43 -7.85 15.71
N GLU A 106 -28.18 -8.06 16.78
CA GLU A 106 -29.46 -8.75 16.74
C GLU A 106 -30.58 -7.75 16.45
N TYR A 107 -31.34 -8.01 15.38
CA TYR A 107 -32.50 -7.23 14.97
C TYR A 107 -33.74 -8.11 14.95
N CYS A 108 -34.75 -7.75 15.74
CA CYS A 108 -36.04 -8.45 15.77
C CYS A 108 -37.10 -7.54 15.12
N ASP A 109 -37.74 -8.00 14.05
CA ASP A 109 -38.65 -7.17 13.25
C ASP A 109 -40.08 -7.08 13.83
N GLY A 110 -40.40 -7.90 14.84
CA GLY A 110 -41.68 -7.94 15.53
C GLY A 110 -42.86 -8.44 14.68
N ILE A 111 -42.61 -8.85 13.43
CA ILE A 111 -43.61 -9.39 12.51
C ILE A 111 -43.65 -10.91 12.63
N MET A 112 -42.49 -11.53 12.85
CA MET A 112 -42.37 -12.91 13.31
C MET A 112 -41.53 -12.89 14.59
N ASP A 113 -41.74 -13.81 15.53
CA ASP A 113 -40.86 -13.98 16.71
C ASP A 113 -39.45 -14.50 16.30
N GLU A 114 -38.93 -14.04 15.17
CA GLU A 114 -37.64 -14.36 14.60
C GLU A 114 -36.73 -13.13 14.71
N CYS A 115 -35.59 -13.30 15.37
CA CYS A 115 -34.53 -12.31 15.39
C CYS A 115 -33.47 -12.70 14.35
N PHE A 116 -33.00 -11.72 13.59
CA PHE A 116 -31.95 -11.86 12.60
C PHE A 116 -30.65 -11.30 13.18
N TYR A 117 -29.52 -11.89 12.79
CA TYR A 117 -28.20 -11.38 13.13
C TYR A 117 -27.59 -10.70 11.92
N GLU A 118 -27.38 -9.39 12.00
CA GLU A 118 -26.67 -8.63 10.98
C GLU A 118 -25.18 -8.60 11.32
N LYS A 119 -24.34 -8.86 10.31
CA LYS A 119 -22.89 -8.91 10.46
C LYS A 119 -22.31 -7.51 10.24
N HIS A 120 -21.66 -6.97 11.27
CA HIS A 120 -20.99 -5.68 11.21
C HIS A 120 -19.48 -5.82 11.36
N TYR A 121 -18.77 -4.77 10.96
CA TYR A 121 -17.33 -4.66 11.07
C TYR A 121 -16.91 -3.48 11.93
N GLU A 122 -15.89 -3.67 12.76
CA GLU A 122 -15.21 -2.55 13.39
C GLU A 122 -14.72 -1.57 12.31
N LYS A 123 -15.03 -0.28 12.48
CA LYS A 123 -14.71 0.78 11.51
C LYS A 123 -15.40 0.61 10.15
N GLU A 124 -16.58 0.00 10.10
CA GLU A 124 -17.40 -0.22 8.89
C GLU A 124 -17.47 1.03 7.99
N LYS A 125 -17.80 2.19 8.55
CA LYS A 125 -17.80 3.48 7.82
C LYS A 125 -16.51 3.73 7.04
N PHE A 126 -15.34 3.47 7.63
CA PHE A 126 -14.04 3.70 6.99
C PHE A 126 -13.70 2.60 5.98
N ILE A 127 -14.09 1.36 6.25
CA ILE A 127 -13.97 0.22 5.33
C ILE A 127 -14.75 0.50 4.05
N GLU A 128 -15.99 0.94 4.18
CA GLU A 128 -16.87 1.32 3.05
C GLU A 128 -16.35 2.55 2.31
N LEU A 129 -15.88 3.57 3.04
CA LEU A 129 -15.35 4.80 2.46
C LEU A 129 -14.25 4.56 1.42
N VAL A 130 -13.42 3.54 1.63
CA VAL A 130 -12.35 3.17 0.69
C VAL A 130 -12.61 1.90 -0.10
N ASP A 131 -13.76 1.26 0.09
CA ASP A 131 -14.08 -0.04 -0.48
C ASP A 131 -12.95 -1.07 -0.20
N TYR A 132 -12.54 -1.16 1.06
CA TYR A 132 -11.33 -1.85 1.47
C TYR A 132 -11.28 -3.32 1.02
N PHE A 133 -12.39 -4.05 1.12
CA PHE A 133 -12.44 -5.46 0.71
C PHE A 133 -12.29 -5.65 -0.80
N SER A 134 -12.78 -4.71 -1.60
CA SER A 134 -12.55 -4.70 -3.06
C SER A 134 -11.08 -4.43 -3.36
N LEU A 135 -10.50 -3.40 -2.75
CA LEU A 135 -9.07 -3.08 -2.91
C LEU A 135 -8.16 -4.26 -2.51
N LYS A 136 -8.42 -4.88 -1.36
CA LYS A 136 -7.66 -6.04 -0.86
C LYS A 136 -7.68 -7.18 -1.89
N ARG A 137 -8.88 -7.57 -2.35
CA ARG A 137 -9.05 -8.65 -3.34
C ARG A 137 -8.30 -8.38 -4.65
N ARG A 138 -8.27 -7.12 -5.09
CA ARG A 138 -7.61 -6.69 -6.32
C ARG A 138 -6.08 -6.71 -6.20
N VAL A 139 -5.55 -6.26 -5.07
CA VAL A 139 -4.10 -6.39 -4.78
C VAL A 139 -3.70 -7.86 -4.63
N GLU A 140 -4.52 -8.67 -3.98
CA GLU A 140 -4.31 -10.12 -3.87
C GLU A 140 -4.39 -10.81 -5.24
N PHE A 141 -5.30 -10.38 -6.12
CA PHE A 141 -5.36 -10.86 -7.50
C PHE A 141 -4.03 -10.62 -8.23
N LEU A 142 -3.47 -9.41 -8.14
CA LEU A 142 -2.15 -9.10 -8.72
C LEU A 142 -1.03 -9.94 -8.10
N ARG A 143 -1.05 -10.18 -6.78
CA ARG A 143 -0.06 -11.06 -6.11
C ARG A 143 -0.14 -12.50 -6.61
N ASN A 144 -1.35 -13.04 -6.74
CA ASN A 144 -1.58 -14.45 -7.05
C ASN A 144 -1.43 -14.79 -8.54
N HIS A 145 -1.45 -13.79 -9.41
CA HIS A 145 -1.41 -13.97 -10.87
C HIS A 145 -0.20 -13.26 -11.50
N GLU A 146 0.95 -13.26 -10.82
CA GLU A 146 2.21 -12.79 -11.42
C GLU A 146 2.21 -11.30 -11.82
N GLY A 147 1.40 -10.46 -11.14
CA GLY A 147 1.35 -9.01 -11.38
C GLY A 147 2.72 -8.34 -11.24
N LYS A 148 3.59 -8.90 -10.41
CA LYS A 148 5.00 -8.49 -10.29
C LYS A 148 5.78 -8.59 -11.60
N TYR A 149 5.46 -9.49 -12.50
CA TYR A 149 6.23 -9.65 -13.74
C TYR A 149 5.58 -8.97 -14.94
N CYS A 150 4.25 -8.87 -14.97
CA CYS A 150 3.54 -8.26 -16.08
C CYS A 150 3.23 -6.77 -15.89
N ALA A 151 3.23 -6.29 -14.65
CA ALA A 151 3.01 -4.87 -14.32
C ALA A 151 3.86 -4.45 -13.11
N PRO A 152 5.18 -4.74 -13.07
CA PRO A 152 5.99 -4.63 -11.86
C PRO A 152 5.85 -3.27 -11.16
N PHE A 153 6.10 -2.20 -11.91
CA PHE A 153 6.11 -0.85 -11.38
C PHE A 153 4.76 -0.43 -10.80
N ASP A 154 3.70 -0.55 -11.58
CA ASP A 154 2.35 -0.16 -11.17
C ASP A 154 1.85 -1.02 -10.02
N PHE A 155 2.10 -2.33 -10.07
CA PHE A 155 1.74 -3.24 -8.99
C PHE A 155 2.49 -2.92 -7.70
N GLY A 156 3.80 -2.69 -7.75
CA GLY A 156 4.58 -2.29 -6.58
C GLY A 156 4.04 -1.01 -5.96
N MET A 157 3.72 -0.02 -6.80
CA MET A 157 3.17 1.25 -6.36
C MET A 157 1.77 1.11 -5.75
N ALA A 158 0.88 0.34 -6.39
CA ALA A 158 -0.45 0.03 -5.87
C ALA A 158 -0.38 -0.71 -4.53
N GLU A 159 0.51 -1.70 -4.39
CA GLU A 159 0.67 -2.45 -3.14
C GLU A 159 1.18 -1.56 -1.99
N ALA A 160 2.09 -0.61 -2.26
CA ALA A 160 2.52 0.35 -1.25
C ALA A 160 1.40 1.29 -0.81
N LEU A 161 0.57 1.78 -1.75
CA LEU A 161 -0.57 2.65 -1.42
C LEU A 161 -1.67 1.88 -0.68
N PHE A 162 -1.93 0.63 -1.05
CA PHE A 162 -2.82 -0.26 -0.30
C PHE A 162 -2.29 -0.50 1.13
N ASN A 163 -0.98 -0.76 1.28
CA ASN A 163 -0.37 -0.86 2.62
C ASN A 163 -0.58 0.41 3.45
N ALA A 164 -0.53 1.59 2.83
CA ALA A 164 -0.83 2.85 3.52
C ALA A 164 -2.31 2.95 3.93
N VAL A 165 -3.26 2.52 3.08
CA VAL A 165 -4.68 2.42 3.44
C VAL A 165 -4.88 1.48 4.64
N SER A 166 -4.28 0.28 4.60
CA SER A 166 -4.34 -0.68 5.70
C SER A 166 -3.79 -0.11 7.01
N LEU A 167 -2.63 0.56 6.95
CA LEU A 167 -2.02 1.19 8.13
C LEU A 167 -2.87 2.32 8.71
N GLU A 168 -3.58 3.07 7.86
CA GLU A 168 -4.52 4.10 8.30
C GLU A 168 -5.75 3.48 8.99
N LEU A 169 -6.29 2.38 8.44
CA LEU A 169 -7.40 1.65 9.07
C LEU A 169 -7.02 0.97 10.39
N MET A 170 -5.74 0.62 10.57
CA MET A 170 -5.20 0.11 11.84
C MET A 170 -5.12 1.17 12.94
N GLN A 171 -5.17 2.47 12.61
CA GLN A 171 -5.15 3.53 13.62
C GLN A 171 -6.40 3.48 14.49
N GLU A 172 -6.30 3.87 15.76
CA GLU A 172 -7.46 3.96 16.66
C GLU A 172 -8.56 4.85 16.07
N LYS A 173 -8.15 6.00 15.50
CA LYS A 173 -9.01 6.94 14.78
C LYS A 173 -8.46 7.16 13.37
N PRO A 174 -8.93 6.38 12.38
CA PRO A 174 -8.57 6.63 10.98
C PRO A 174 -9.01 8.03 10.55
N ASP A 175 -8.21 8.64 9.67
CA ASP A 175 -8.47 9.96 9.12
C ASP A 175 -9.16 9.85 7.75
N GLU A 176 -10.41 10.32 7.67
CA GLU A 176 -11.23 10.23 6.45
C GLU A 176 -10.57 10.92 5.26
N LYS A 177 -9.96 12.10 5.46
CA LYS A 177 -9.33 12.86 4.37
C LYS A 177 -8.13 12.12 3.81
N VAL A 178 -7.32 11.53 4.69
CA VAL A 178 -6.16 10.73 4.27
C VAL A 178 -6.60 9.46 3.55
N LEU A 179 -7.61 8.76 4.06
CA LEU A 179 -8.16 7.57 3.42
C LEU A 179 -8.68 7.85 2.01
N ILE A 180 -9.44 8.93 1.83
CA ILE A 180 -9.92 9.36 0.51
C ILE A 180 -8.74 9.66 -0.40
N ALA A 181 -7.78 10.48 0.04
CA ALA A 181 -6.62 10.85 -0.79
C ALA A 181 -5.73 9.65 -1.17
N LEU A 182 -5.58 8.67 -0.26
CA LEU A 182 -4.87 7.42 -0.55
C LEU A 182 -5.62 6.58 -1.58
N ARG A 183 -6.95 6.45 -1.44
CA ARG A 183 -7.81 5.75 -2.40
C ARG A 183 -7.73 6.39 -3.79
N GLU A 184 -7.86 7.71 -3.87
CA GLU A 184 -7.79 8.47 -5.13
C GLU A 184 -6.46 8.29 -5.85
N LYS A 185 -5.34 8.12 -5.12
CA LYS A 185 -4.04 7.78 -5.72
C LYS A 185 -3.95 6.31 -6.10
N LEU A 186 -4.44 5.41 -5.25
CA LEU A 186 -4.35 3.96 -5.42
C LEU A 186 -5.15 3.49 -6.64
N GLU A 187 -6.41 3.90 -6.74
CA GLU A 187 -7.38 3.39 -7.69
C GLU A 187 -6.88 3.41 -9.15
N PRO A 188 -6.43 4.54 -9.73
CA PRO A 188 -5.96 4.57 -11.12
C PRO A 188 -4.73 3.67 -11.34
N ILE A 189 -3.83 3.58 -10.36
CA ILE A 189 -2.61 2.76 -10.46
C ILE A 189 -2.97 1.27 -10.39
N LEU A 190 -3.91 0.92 -9.52
CA LEU A 190 -4.42 -0.43 -9.39
C LEU A 190 -5.11 -0.90 -10.67
N VAL A 191 -5.96 -0.05 -11.27
CA VAL A 191 -6.59 -0.31 -12.57
C VAL A 191 -5.52 -0.54 -13.65
N MET A 192 -4.52 0.34 -13.75
CA MET A 192 -3.44 0.19 -14.73
C MET A 192 -2.66 -1.13 -14.56
N ALA A 193 -2.36 -1.53 -13.32
CA ALA A 193 -1.69 -2.79 -13.03
C ALA A 193 -2.55 -4.00 -13.45
N GLU A 194 -3.84 -3.96 -13.14
CA GLU A 194 -4.80 -5.00 -13.51
C GLU A 194 -4.99 -5.11 -15.02
N GLU A 195 -5.10 -3.99 -15.73
CA GLU A 195 -5.25 -3.98 -17.18
C GLU A 195 -4.03 -4.56 -17.89
N LYS A 196 -2.83 -4.17 -17.46
CA LYS A 196 -1.57 -4.74 -17.98
C LYS A 196 -1.50 -6.24 -17.74
N LEU A 197 -1.86 -6.70 -16.54
CA LEU A 197 -1.89 -8.12 -16.23
C LEU A 197 -2.95 -8.85 -17.06
N ARG A 198 -4.20 -8.37 -17.10
CA ARG A 198 -5.28 -8.99 -17.89
C ARG A 198 -4.95 -9.05 -19.37
N TYR A 199 -4.31 -8.01 -19.91
CA TYR A 199 -3.80 -8.01 -21.27
C TYR A 199 -2.75 -9.09 -21.47
N ALA A 200 -1.78 -9.19 -20.54
CA ALA A 200 -0.76 -10.23 -20.57
C ALA A 200 -1.34 -11.65 -20.47
N MET A 201 -2.34 -11.87 -19.62
CA MET A 201 -3.07 -13.14 -19.51
C MET A 201 -3.78 -13.47 -20.82
N LYS A 202 -4.57 -12.54 -21.36
CA LYS A 202 -5.34 -12.73 -22.59
C LYS A 202 -4.46 -12.98 -23.81
N LYS A 203 -3.30 -12.35 -23.87
CA LYS A 203 -2.33 -12.50 -24.97
C LYS A 203 -1.27 -13.55 -24.70
N GLU A 204 -1.36 -14.21 -23.55
CA GLU A 204 -0.36 -15.18 -23.08
C GLU A 204 1.05 -14.59 -23.20
N LEU A 205 1.32 -13.39 -22.72
CA LEU A 205 2.65 -12.80 -22.87
C LEU A 205 3.69 -13.58 -22.05
N PRO A 206 4.99 -13.58 -22.43
CA PRO A 206 6.03 -14.32 -21.72
C PRO A 206 6.11 -14.03 -20.22
N CYS A 207 5.83 -12.79 -19.80
CA CYS A 207 5.78 -12.41 -18.38
C CYS A 207 4.75 -13.22 -17.57
N TYR A 208 3.72 -13.75 -18.23
CA TYR A 208 2.67 -14.58 -17.65
C TYR A 208 2.90 -16.08 -17.96
N ARG A 209 3.27 -16.42 -19.21
CA ARG A 209 3.46 -17.81 -19.67
C ARG A 209 4.60 -18.54 -18.97
N ASN A 210 5.78 -17.91 -18.88
CA ASN A 210 7.02 -18.61 -18.51
C ASN A 210 7.03 -19.13 -17.05
N ARG A 211 6.11 -18.66 -16.19
CA ARG A 211 6.03 -19.06 -14.78
C ARG A 211 4.92 -20.07 -14.48
N LEU A 212 3.85 -20.13 -15.28
CA LEU A 212 2.87 -21.22 -15.19
C LEU A 212 3.57 -22.57 -15.42
N SER A 213 4.53 -22.63 -16.36
CA SER A 213 5.35 -23.81 -16.59
C SER A 213 6.30 -24.15 -15.42
N GLU A 214 6.82 -23.16 -14.69
CA GLU A 214 7.63 -23.41 -13.49
C GLU A 214 6.79 -24.00 -12.34
N HIS A 215 5.52 -23.61 -12.23
CA HIS A 215 4.61 -24.16 -11.22
C HIS A 215 3.97 -25.52 -11.61
N ILE A 216 3.87 -25.85 -12.90
CA ILE A 216 3.40 -27.17 -13.34
C ILE A 216 4.50 -28.24 -13.17
N GLY A 217 5.77 -27.86 -13.06
CA GLY A 217 6.91 -28.78 -12.90
C GLY A 217 7.03 -29.49 -11.54
N TYR A 218 6.23 -29.12 -10.53
CA TYR A 218 6.37 -29.65 -9.16
C TYR A 218 5.22 -30.54 -8.67
N TRP A 219 4.42 -31.10 -9.58
CA TRP A 219 3.54 -32.23 -9.26
C TRP A 219 4.13 -33.53 -9.81
N LYS A 220 5.10 -34.09 -9.10
CA LYS A 220 5.37 -35.53 -9.14
C LYS A 220 5.04 -36.10 -7.76
N PRO A 221 4.12 -37.08 -7.65
CA PRO A 221 3.99 -37.87 -6.43
C PRO A 221 5.29 -38.64 -6.13
#